data_AF-A0A7W2RXL6-F1
#
_entry.id   AF-A0A7W2RXL6-F1
#
_cell.length_a   1.000
_cell.length_b   1.000
_cell.length_c   1.000
_cell.angle_alpha   90.00
_cell.angle_beta   90.00
_cell.angle_gamma   90.00
#
_symmetry.space_group_name_H-M   'P 1'
#
loop_
_entity.id
_entity.type
_entity.pdbx_description
1 polymer ?
#
loop_
_entity_poly.entity_id
_entity_poly.type
_entity_poly.pdbx_seq_one_letter_code
_entity_poly.pdbx_strand_id
1 'polypeptide(L)' 'MRRIPPSLVKTWIFLIKSKDPRLAKQKFCAYRKIRELFGNSDIAQLYIEQYIDRDIEVVII' A
#
# COMPACT_ATOMS: atom_id res chain seq x y z
N MET A 1 -14.17 7.64 -0.22
CA MET A 1 -13.00 7.41 -1.11
C MET A 1 -13.29 6.21 -2.00
N ARG A 2 -12.93 6.24 -3.29
CA ARG A 2 -12.90 5.00 -4.10
C ARG A 2 -11.94 4.02 -3.43
N ARG A 3 -12.34 2.75 -3.30
CA ARG A 3 -11.44 1.70 -2.75
C ARG A 3 -10.23 1.59 -3.66
N ILE A 4 -9.04 1.72 -3.08
CA ILE A 4 -7.78 1.58 -3.82
C ILE A 4 -7.38 0.11 -3.77
N PRO A 5 -6.99 -0.51 -4.89
CA PRO A 5 -6.54 -1.89 -4.87
C PRO A 5 -5.39 -2.08 -3.86
N PRO A 6 -5.49 -3.02 -2.90
CA PRO A 6 -4.45 -3.25 -1.90
C PRO A 6 -3.10 -3.63 -2.54
N SER A 7 -3.14 -4.33 -3.67
CA SER A 7 -1.95 -4.64 -4.48
C SER A 7 -1.22 -3.38 -4.95
N LEU A 8 -1.96 -2.34 -5.31
CA LEU A 8 -1.39 -1.04 -5.69
C LEU A 8 -0.75 -0.34 -4.49
N VAL A 9 -1.41 -0.36 -3.33
CA VAL A 9 -0.86 0.19 -2.09
C VAL A 9 0.41 -0.56 -1.66
N LYS A 10 0.39 -1.91 -1.71
CA LYS A 10 1.58 -2.75 -1.48
C LYS A 10 2.72 -2.36 -2.42
N THR A 11 2.43 -2.13 -3.69
CA THR A 11 3.44 -1.71 -4.69
C THR A 11 4.05 -0.35 -4.33
N TRP A 12 3.26 0.62 -3.90
CA TRP A 12 3.79 1.91 -3.47
C TRP A 12 4.70 1.79 -2.24
N ILE A 13 4.30 1.01 -1.24
CA ILE A 13 5.12 0.73 -0.05
C ILE A 13 6.44 0.07 -0.44
N PHE A 14 6.39 -0.93 -1.34
CA PHE A 14 7.58 -1.59 -1.87
C PHE A 14 8.52 -0.60 -2.55
N LEU A 15 7.99 0.26 -3.44
CA LEU A 15 8.78 1.25 -4.15
C LEU A 15 9.53 2.16 -3.17
N ILE A 16 8.83 2.73 -2.18
CA ILE A 16 9.42 3.63 -1.18
C ILE A 16 10.56 2.95 -0.40
N LYS A 17 10.43 1.66 -0.08
CA LYS A 17 11.45 0.88 0.65
C LYS A 17 12.60 0.38 -0.24
N SER A 18 12.45 0.44 -1.57
CA SER A 18 13.49 -0.04 -2.49
C SER A 18 14.77 0.79 -2.36
N LYS A 19 15.93 0.14 -2.52
CA LYS A 19 17.24 0.79 -2.59
C LYS A 19 17.71 1.02 -4.02
N ASP A 20 16.96 0.58 -5.03
CA ASP A 20 17.36 0.72 -6.44
C ASP A 20 17.28 2.20 -6.88
N PRO A 21 18.40 2.83 -7.29
CA PRO A 21 18.40 4.23 -7.73
C PRO A 21 17.64 4.44 -9.04
N ARG A 22 17.49 3.40 -9.88
CA ARG A 22 16.75 3.48 -11.15
C ARG A 22 15.25 3.73 -10.94
N LEU A 23 14.76 3.50 -9.72
CA LEU A 23 13.37 3.71 -9.33
C LEU A 23 13.11 5.06 -8.66
N ALA A 24 14.05 6.02 -8.71
CA ALA A 24 13.91 7.30 -8.00
C ALA A 24 12.61 8.05 -8.34
N LYS A 25 12.20 8.08 -9.61
CA LYS A 25 10.96 8.72 -10.04
C LYS A 25 9.73 8.00 -9.46
N GLN A 26 9.71 6.67 -9.54
CA GLN A 26 8.62 5.83 -9.05
C GLN A 26 8.50 5.92 -7.53
N LYS A 27 9.62 5.95 -6.80
CA LYS A 27 9.69 6.20 -5.35
C LYS A 27 9.02 7.51 -4.98
N PHE A 28 9.40 8.59 -5.66
CA PHE A 28 8.82 9.90 -5.40
C PHE A 28 7.32 9.94 -5.66
N CYS A 29 6.86 9.36 -6.77
CA CYS A 29 5.44 9.24 -7.09
C CYS A 29 4.68 8.41 -6.04
N ALA A 30 5.22 7.26 -5.64
CA ALA A 30 4.65 6.40 -4.61
C ALA A 30 4.55 7.12 -3.26
N TYR A 31 5.62 7.80 -2.85
CA TYR A 31 5.63 8.59 -1.62
C TYR A 31 4.56 9.69 -1.62
N ARG A 32 4.45 10.45 -2.73
CA ARG A 32 3.39 11.47 -2.86
C ARG A 32 1.99 10.87 -2.75
N LYS A 33 1.76 9.72 -3.39
CA LYS A 33 0.46 9.03 -3.33
C LYS A 33 0.14 8.52 -1.94
N ILE A 34 1.11 7.92 -1.24
CA ILE A 34 0.92 7.50 0.15
C ILE A 34 0.57 8.69 1.05
N ARG A 35 1.31 9.81 0.92
CA ARG A 35 1.07 11.00 1.73
C ARG A 35 -0.30 11.62 1.47
N GLU A 36 -0.71 11.72 0.21
CA GLU A 36 -1.99 12.29 -0.22
C GLU A 36 -3.19 11.47 0.27
N LEU A 37 -3.07 10.13 0.25
CA LEU A 37 -4.20 9.22 0.47
C LEU A 37 -4.28 8.67 1.89
N PHE A 38 -3.14 8.44 2.54
CA PHE A 38 -3.04 7.77 3.84
C PHE A 38 -2.29 8.60 4.89
N GLY A 39 -1.68 9.72 4.50
CA GLY A 39 -0.83 10.55 5.36
C GLY A 39 0.59 10.00 5.52
N ASN A 40 0.74 8.70 5.81
CA ASN A 40 2.04 8.03 5.93
C ASN A 40 2.00 6.54 5.53
N SER A 41 3.16 5.90 5.47
CA SER A 41 3.31 4.49 5.08
C SER A 41 2.73 3.50 6.07
N ASP A 42 2.68 3.85 7.36
CA ASP A 42 2.22 2.96 8.42
C ASP A 42 0.69 2.85 8.38
N ILE A 43 -0.02 3.95 8.16
CA ILE A 43 -1.47 3.95 7.91
C ILE A 43 -1.80 3.24 6.60
N ALA A 44 -0.98 3.41 5.56
CA ALA A 44 -1.14 2.67 4.30
C ALA A 44 -0.95 1.14 4.48
N GLN A 45 -0.07 0.74 5.41
CA GLN A 45 0.14 -0.66 5.77
C GLN A 45 -1.08 -1.23 6.51
N LEU A 46 -1.63 -0.50 7.49
CA LEU A 46 -2.88 -0.88 8.18
C LEU A 46 -4.07 -1.04 7.21
N TYR A 47 -4.14 -0.18 6.18
CA TYR A 47 -5.17 -0.30 5.13
C TYR A 47 -5.11 -1.65 4.40
N ILE A 48 -3.91 -2.15 4.13
CA ILE A 48 -3.70 -3.44 3.47
C ILE A 48 -4.08 -4.59 4.41
N GLU A 49 -3.68 -4.52 5.67
CA GLU A 49 -3.98 -5.54 6.69
C GLU A 49 -5.48 -5.70 6.88
N GLN A 50 -6.21 -4.59 7.03
CA GLN A 50 -7.68 -4.61 7.12
C GLN A 50 -8.36 -5.20 5.88
N TYR A 51 -7.74 -5.10 4.71
CA TYR A 51 -8.28 -5.72 3.51
C TYR A 51 -8.08 -7.23 3.53
N ILE A 52 -6.90 -7.71 3.94
CA ILE A 52 -6.60 -9.15 4.06
C ILE A 52 -7.55 -9.79 5.07
N ASP A 53 -7.78 -9.16 6.21
CA ASP A 53 -8.68 -9.68 7.25
C ASP A 53 -10.14 -9.81 6.78
N ARG A 54 -10.56 -9.00 5.81
CA ARG A 54 -11.91 -9.08 5.21
C ARG A 54 -12.04 -10.17 4.16
N ASP A 55 -10.93 -10.60 3.56
CA ASP A 55 -10.88 -11.68 2.56
C ASP A 55 -10.67 -13.07 3.20
N ILE A 56 -10.58 -13.17 4.54
CA ILE A 56 -10.56 -14.46 5.22
C ILE A 56 -11.98 -15.05 5.16
N GLU A 57 -12.19 -15.98 4.23
CA GLU A 57 -13.34 -16.88 4.23
C GLU A 57 -13.29 -17.75 5.50
N VAL A 58 -14.21 -17.52 6.44
CA VAL A 58 -14.39 -18.41 7.58
C VAL A 58 -15.09 -19.67 7.09
N VAL A 59 -14.31 -20.71 6.80
CA VAL A 59 -14.84 -22.05 6.54
C VAL A 59 -15.18 -22.69 7.89
N ILE A 60 -16.47 -22.75 8.22
CA ILE A 60 -16.96 -23.55 9.35
C ILE A 60 -17.02 -25.01 8.87
N ILE A 61 -16.21 -25.88 9.48
CA ILE A 61 -16.21 -27.35 9.27
C ILE A 61 -16.96 -28.00 10.44
#